data_AF-A0AAN8FF14-F1
#
_entry.id   AF-A0AAN8FF14-F1
#
_cell.length_a   1.000
_cell.length_b   1.000
_cell.length_c   1.000
_cell.angle_alpha   90.00
_cell.angle_beta   90.00
_cell.angle_gamma   90.00
#
_symmetry.space_group_name_H-M   'P 1'
#
loop_
_entity.id
_entity.type
_entity.pdbx_description
1 polymer ?
#
loop_
_entity_poly.entity_id
_entity_poly.type
_entity_poly.pdbx_seq_one_letter_code
_entity_poly.pdbx_strand_id
1 'polypeptide(L)'
;GFAIGNGCVSENDGTDSLINFEYAHGMIDDNKWQSIKSHCCQNDTDGCPFHSFNGLDTCSLFVETSTLTAWNGGLNPYNMYDNCVNTPGAEISTRFRLEYEQRTGKKFDSSQLSTVPCMNETAVTVYLNRPDVRRALGIPTTVGPWAICSDVISNTYKKQYGEMDTRVKNALAQGLKGMIYSGDVDMACNFLMGQRFSRKLGLKEIAAKKHYTVGGQIGGFYTHYDGLHFVTVRGAGHMVPTDKPAVAFHIIFSFLFDQKF
;
A
#
# COMPACT_ATOMS: atom_id res chain seq x y z
N GLY A 1 10.28 -11.35 -16.12
CA GLY A 1 10.45 -10.30 -15.10
C GLY A 1 9.21 -10.20 -14.24
N PHE A 2 9.20 -9.31 -13.25
CA PHE A 2 8.05 -9.03 -12.39
C PHE A 2 7.88 -7.53 -12.15
N ALA A 3 6.65 -7.07 -12.00
CA ALA A 3 6.33 -5.70 -11.61
C ALA A 3 5.38 -5.72 -10.40
N ILE A 4 5.68 -4.92 -9.37
CA ILE A 4 4.91 -4.86 -8.12
C ILE A 4 4.51 -3.41 -7.86
N GLY A 5 3.20 -3.14 -7.97
CA GLY A 5 2.61 -1.82 -7.68
C GLY A 5 2.15 -1.73 -6.23
N ASN A 6 2.60 -0.70 -5.50
CA ASN A 6 2.25 -0.45 -4.10
C ASN A 6 2.26 -1.74 -3.27
N GLY A 7 3.29 -2.56 -3.46
CA GLY A 7 3.37 -3.88 -2.83
C GLY A 7 3.79 -3.76 -1.38
N CYS A 8 3.12 -4.51 -0.51
CA CYS A 8 3.55 -4.66 0.87
C CYS A 8 4.75 -5.63 0.96
N VAL A 9 5.93 -5.07 0.68
CA VAL A 9 7.23 -5.77 0.51
C VAL A 9 8.01 -5.95 1.82
N SER A 10 7.70 -5.15 2.83
CA SER A 10 8.25 -5.26 4.19
C SER A 10 7.19 -4.78 5.19
N GLU A 11 6.81 -5.63 6.13
CA GLU A 11 5.87 -5.26 7.19
C GLU A 11 6.47 -4.23 8.15
N ASN A 12 7.77 -4.39 8.45
CA ASN A 12 8.48 -3.49 9.35
C ASN A 12 8.56 -2.09 8.76
N ASP A 13 9.08 -1.97 7.53
CA ASP A 13 9.11 -0.68 6.83
C ASP A 13 7.69 -0.16 6.58
N GLY A 14 6.68 -1.02 6.40
CA GLY A 14 5.29 -0.61 6.27
C GLY A 14 4.82 0.26 7.44
N THR A 15 5.10 -0.16 8.68
CA THR A 15 4.78 0.63 9.88
C THR A 15 5.74 1.81 10.04
N ASP A 16 7.05 1.58 9.98
CA ASP A 16 8.06 2.63 10.26
C ASP A 16 7.97 3.80 9.29
N SER A 17 7.70 3.51 8.02
CA SER A 17 7.59 4.54 6.99
C SER A 17 6.24 5.24 7.03
N LEU A 18 5.15 4.58 7.42
CA LEU A 18 3.84 5.22 7.57
C LEU A 18 3.89 6.35 8.61
N ILE A 19 4.50 6.11 9.76
CA ILE A 19 4.62 7.12 10.82
C ILE A 19 5.38 8.36 10.34
N ASN A 20 6.50 8.15 9.65
CA ASN A 20 7.26 9.23 9.02
C ASN A 20 6.46 9.94 7.92
N PHE A 21 5.69 9.17 7.13
CA PHE A 21 4.84 9.68 6.07
C PHE A 21 3.75 10.59 6.63
N GLU A 22 3.02 10.17 7.67
CA GLU A 22 1.97 10.96 8.32
C GLU A 22 2.49 12.30 8.82
N TYR A 23 3.64 12.33 9.49
CA TYR A 23 4.25 13.59 9.93
C TYR A 23 4.62 14.49 8.75
N ALA A 24 5.31 13.93 7.75
CA ALA A 24 5.73 14.69 6.56
C ALA A 24 4.56 15.23 5.73
N HIS A 25 3.37 14.65 5.89
CA HIS A 25 2.13 15.08 5.22
C HIS A 25 1.17 15.83 6.16
N GLY A 26 1.64 16.30 7.32
CA GLY A 26 0.91 17.23 8.18
C GLY A 26 -0.20 16.61 9.03
N MET A 27 -0.20 15.28 9.20
CA MET A 27 -1.20 14.56 9.99
C MET A 27 -0.84 14.46 11.47
N ILE A 28 0.41 14.76 11.82
CA ILE A 28 0.93 14.68 13.20
C ILE A 28 1.36 16.07 13.65
N ASP A 29 0.84 16.51 14.79
CA ASP A 29 1.24 17.76 15.45
C ASP A 29 2.75 17.77 15.77
N ASP A 30 3.40 18.91 15.54
CA ASP A 30 4.85 19.01 15.67
C ASP A 30 5.32 18.86 17.13
N ASN A 31 4.59 19.37 18.13
CA ASN A 31 4.98 19.17 19.53
C ASN A 31 4.92 17.68 19.90
N LYS A 32 3.87 16.98 19.44
CA LYS A 32 3.77 15.52 19.60
C LYS A 32 4.93 14.81 18.90
N TRP A 33 5.26 15.22 17.68
CA TRP A 33 6.37 14.65 16.92
C TRP A 33 7.72 14.85 17.61
N GLN A 34 8.06 16.07 18.05
CA GLN A 34 9.33 16.34 18.75
C GLN A 34 9.44 15.55 20.05
N SER A 35 8.33 15.39 20.78
CA SER A 35 8.29 14.54 21.98
C SER A 35 8.61 13.09 21.66
N ILE A 36 7.95 12.50 20.66
CA ILE A 36 8.21 11.10 20.23
C ILE A 36 9.63 10.94 19.68
N LYS A 37 10.08 11.87 18.84
CA LYS A 37 11.42 11.86 18.26
C LYS A 37 12.51 11.79 19.33
N SER A 38 12.40 12.61 20.37
CA SER A 38 13.39 12.63 21.46
C SER A 38 13.24 11.44 22.42
N HIS A 39 12.01 11.10 22.80
CA HIS A 39 11.72 10.09 23.83
C HIS A 39 11.83 8.65 23.32
N CYS A 40 11.36 8.39 22.09
CA CYS A 40 11.22 7.05 21.53
C CYS A 40 12.31 6.70 20.51
N CYS A 41 12.89 7.69 19.84
CA CYS A 41 13.69 7.49 18.63
C CYS A 41 15.14 8.01 18.74
N GLN A 42 15.61 8.41 19.93
CA GLN A 42 16.97 8.95 20.12
C GLN A 42 17.30 10.12 19.17
N ASN A 43 16.30 10.92 18.82
CA ASN A 43 16.35 11.99 17.81
C ASN A 43 16.58 11.57 16.35
N ASP A 44 16.52 10.28 16.03
CA ASP A 44 16.59 9.74 14.67
C ASP A 44 15.30 8.98 14.32
N THR A 45 14.43 9.60 13.53
CA THR A 45 13.14 9.02 13.12
C THR A 45 13.26 8.17 11.84
N ASP A 46 14.36 8.28 11.10
CA ASP A 46 14.62 7.45 9.92
C ASP A 46 15.03 6.03 10.33
N GLY A 47 15.79 5.91 11.42
CA GLY A 47 16.18 4.64 12.04
C GLY A 47 15.25 4.13 13.14
N CYS A 48 14.16 4.84 13.45
CA CYS A 48 13.29 4.50 14.57
C CYS A 48 12.45 3.24 14.28
N PRO A 49 12.53 2.19 15.11
CA PRO A 49 11.86 0.93 14.87
C PRO A 49 10.41 0.95 15.40
N PHE A 50 9.58 1.85 14.87
CA PHE A 50 8.18 2.02 15.27
C PHE A 50 7.39 0.69 15.27
N HIS A 51 7.66 -0.20 14.31
CA HIS A 51 7.08 -1.55 14.21
C HIS A 51 7.35 -2.44 15.42
N SER A 52 8.42 -2.18 16.18
CA SER A 52 8.81 -2.96 17.35
C SER A 52 8.11 -2.53 18.63
N PHE A 53 7.45 -1.37 18.63
CA PHE A 53 6.75 -0.84 19.79
C PHE A 53 5.42 -1.59 19.99
N ASN A 54 5.37 -2.45 21.01
CA ASN A 54 4.26 -3.38 21.27
C ASN A 54 3.85 -3.43 22.75
N GLY A 55 4.20 -2.39 23.52
CA GLY A 55 3.87 -2.25 24.93
C GLY A 55 2.65 -1.36 25.19
N LEU A 56 2.51 -0.92 26.44
CA LEU A 56 1.48 0.05 26.88
C LEU A 56 2.10 1.43 27.18
N ASP A 57 3.27 1.71 26.59
CA ASP A 57 3.99 2.97 26.76
C ASP A 57 3.57 4.03 25.73
N THR A 58 4.05 5.25 25.93
CA THR A 58 3.79 6.41 25.05
C THR A 58 4.16 6.13 23.59
N CYS A 59 5.24 5.37 23.35
CA CYS A 59 5.74 5.11 22.00
C CYS A 59 4.83 4.12 21.25
N SER A 60 4.40 3.07 21.93
CA SER A 60 3.48 2.05 21.41
C SER A 60 2.10 2.65 21.14
N LEU A 61 1.57 3.43 22.10
CA LEU A 61 0.29 4.13 21.95
C LEU A 61 0.33 5.15 20.81
N PHE A 62 1.46 5.83 20.60
CA PHE A 62 1.65 6.74 19.48
C PHE A 62 1.53 6.01 18.15
N VAL A 63 2.30 4.93 17.95
CA VAL A 63 2.26 4.13 16.72
C VAL A 63 0.87 3.54 16.47
N GLU A 64 0.24 3.02 17.52
CA GLU A 64 -1.11 2.47 17.43
C GLU A 64 -2.11 3.53 16.98
N THR A 65 -2.13 4.70 17.64
CA THR A 65 -3.07 5.79 17.35
C THR A 65 -2.85 6.37 15.96
N SER A 66 -1.59 6.56 15.55
CA SER A 66 -1.22 7.01 14.21
C SER A 66 -1.75 6.04 13.16
N THR A 67 -1.41 4.75 13.28
CA THR A 67 -1.87 3.75 12.33
C THR A 67 -3.40 3.64 12.31
N LEU A 68 -4.07 3.72 13.47
CA LEU A 68 -5.53 3.77 13.53
C LEU A 68 -6.08 5.01 12.83
N THR A 69 -5.40 6.15 12.86
CA THR A 69 -5.84 7.37 12.17
C THR A 69 -5.75 7.23 10.66
N ALA A 70 -4.68 6.62 10.13
CA ALA A 70 -4.57 6.34 8.70
C ALA A 70 -5.72 5.49 8.14
N TRP A 71 -6.21 4.52 8.93
CA TRP A 71 -7.26 3.59 8.49
C TRP A 71 -8.67 3.98 8.94
N ASN A 72 -8.81 4.67 10.09
CA ASN A 72 -10.09 4.90 10.78
C ASN A 72 -10.36 6.39 11.05
N GLY A 73 -9.44 7.28 10.71
CA GLY A 73 -9.56 8.73 10.94
C GLY A 73 -10.42 9.47 9.89
N GLY A 74 -11.04 8.75 8.95
CA GLY A 74 -11.80 9.34 7.83
C GLY A 74 -10.94 9.76 6.64
N LEU A 75 -9.63 9.51 6.70
CA LEU A 75 -8.72 9.64 5.57
C LEU A 75 -8.88 8.44 4.62
N ASN A 76 -8.60 8.65 3.34
CA ASN A 76 -8.49 7.56 2.38
C ASN A 76 -7.06 6.98 2.43
N PRO A 77 -6.83 5.77 2.98
CA PRO A 77 -5.49 5.19 3.08
C PRO A 77 -4.89 4.85 1.71
N TYR A 78 -5.73 4.71 0.69
CA TYR A 78 -5.29 4.38 -0.66
C TYR A 78 -4.91 5.62 -1.46
N ASN A 79 -5.40 6.80 -1.11
CA ASN A 79 -4.97 8.07 -1.69
C ASN A 79 -5.30 9.18 -0.69
N MET A 80 -4.31 9.66 0.06
CA MET A 80 -4.54 10.60 1.16
C MET A 80 -5.16 11.95 0.75
N TYR A 81 -5.12 12.30 -0.55
CA TYR A 81 -5.71 13.53 -1.08
C TYR A 81 -7.09 13.32 -1.69
N ASP A 82 -7.55 12.08 -1.83
CA ASP A 82 -8.91 11.79 -2.27
C ASP A 82 -9.87 11.71 -1.09
N ASN A 83 -11.14 11.99 -1.37
CA ASN A 83 -12.20 11.79 -0.41
C ASN A 83 -12.30 10.29 -0.05
N CYS A 84 -12.46 10.00 1.23
CA CYS A 84 -12.87 8.67 1.65
C CYS A 84 -14.37 8.50 1.34
N VAL A 85 -14.67 7.85 0.21
CA VAL A 85 -16.04 7.53 -0.17
C VAL A 85 -16.46 6.27 0.59
N ASN A 86 -17.07 6.48 1.76
CA ASN A 86 -17.84 5.44 2.43
C ASN A 86 -19.32 5.68 2.09
N THR A 87 -19.97 4.75 1.41
CA THR A 87 -21.42 4.83 1.20
C THR A 87 -22.11 4.78 2.56
N PRO A 88 -23.11 5.63 2.87
CA PRO A 88 -23.90 5.46 4.09
C PRO A 88 -24.51 4.04 4.12
N GLY A 89 -24.15 3.22 5.11
CA GLY A 89 -24.50 1.79 5.17
C GLY A 89 -23.49 0.83 4.51
N ALA A 90 -22.32 1.31 4.07
CA ALA A 90 -21.23 0.47 3.56
C ALA A 90 -20.54 -0.31 4.68
N GLU A 91 -20.33 -1.60 4.45
CA GLU A 91 -19.60 -2.44 5.40
C GLU A 91 -18.12 -2.14 5.45
N ILE A 92 -17.59 -2.10 6.66
CA ILE A 92 -16.18 -1.91 6.97
C ILE A 92 -15.36 -3.10 6.49
N SER A 93 -14.16 -2.86 5.95
CA SER A 93 -13.34 -3.95 5.42
C SER A 93 -12.93 -4.96 6.48
N THR A 94 -12.79 -6.21 6.05
CA THR A 94 -12.34 -7.30 6.92
C THR A 94 -10.97 -7.05 7.53
N ARG A 95 -10.04 -6.44 6.78
CA ARG A 95 -8.72 -6.06 7.30
C ARG A 95 -8.86 -5.07 8.45
N PHE A 96 -9.74 -4.09 8.31
CA PHE A 96 -10.06 -3.13 9.36
C PHE A 96 -10.71 -3.82 10.57
N ARG A 97 -11.62 -4.78 10.36
CA ARG A 97 -12.22 -5.56 11.45
C ARG A 97 -11.18 -6.35 12.24
N LEU A 98 -10.22 -6.97 11.55
CA LEU A 98 -9.15 -7.75 12.14
C LEU A 98 -8.14 -6.87 12.87
N GLU A 99 -7.75 -5.75 12.29
CA GLU A 99 -6.89 -4.76 12.96
C GLU A 99 -7.60 -4.16 14.18
N TYR A 100 -8.90 -3.84 14.08
CA TYR A 100 -9.72 -3.38 15.21
C TYR A 100 -9.82 -4.45 16.31
N GLU A 101 -10.08 -5.72 15.97
CA GLU A 101 -10.18 -6.82 16.94
C GLU A 101 -8.83 -7.13 17.58
N GLN A 102 -7.73 -7.14 16.81
CA GLN A 102 -6.37 -7.30 17.34
C GLN A 102 -5.98 -6.17 18.30
N ARG A 103 -6.39 -4.93 18.02
CA ARG A 103 -6.01 -3.75 18.81
C ARG A 103 -6.91 -3.53 20.02
N THR A 104 -8.22 -3.75 19.90
CA THR A 104 -9.21 -3.37 20.93
C THR A 104 -9.76 -4.55 21.73
N GLY A 105 -9.52 -5.79 21.29
CA GLY A 105 -10.09 -7.00 21.88
C GLY A 105 -11.62 -7.12 21.73
N LYS A 106 -12.25 -6.29 20.89
CA LYS A 106 -13.71 -6.30 20.64
C LYS A 106 -14.00 -6.67 19.19
N LYS A 107 -15.08 -7.43 18.99
CA LYS A 107 -15.59 -7.75 17.65
C LYS A 107 -16.38 -6.58 17.08
N PHE A 108 -16.04 -6.21 15.86
CA PHE A 108 -16.79 -5.22 15.09
C PHE A 108 -18.13 -5.82 14.60
N ASP A 109 -19.26 -5.14 14.84
CA ASP A 109 -20.60 -5.53 14.37
C ASP A 109 -20.79 -5.18 12.88
N SER A 110 -21.21 -6.16 12.10
CA SER A 110 -20.96 -6.31 10.65
C SER A 110 -22.18 -6.88 9.93
N SER A 111 -23.34 -6.28 10.14
CA SER A 111 -24.59 -6.85 9.64
C SER A 111 -24.97 -6.44 8.19
N GLN A 112 -24.08 -5.91 7.34
CA GLN A 112 -24.39 -5.43 5.95
C GLN A 112 -23.21 -5.42 4.91
N LEU A 113 -22.68 -6.57 4.47
CA LEU A 113 -21.51 -6.76 3.53
C LEU A 113 -21.49 -5.83 2.31
N SER A 114 -20.38 -5.37 1.72
CA SER A 114 -18.91 -5.46 1.93
C SER A 114 -18.31 -4.17 1.32
N THR A 115 -17.36 -3.47 1.95
CA THR A 115 -16.50 -2.51 1.25
C THR A 115 -15.05 -2.58 1.70
N VAL A 116 -14.13 -2.46 0.76
CA VAL A 116 -12.77 -2.01 1.11
C VAL A 116 -12.88 -0.54 1.53
N PRO A 117 -12.29 -0.08 2.66
CA PRO A 117 -12.64 1.21 3.24
C PRO A 117 -12.24 2.31 2.25
N CYS A 118 -13.07 3.33 2.08
CA CYS A 118 -12.80 4.40 1.12
C CYS A 118 -12.72 3.96 -0.36
N MET A 119 -13.27 2.79 -0.72
CA MET A 119 -13.47 2.38 -2.12
C MET A 119 -14.94 2.08 -2.42
N ASN A 120 -15.43 2.57 -3.56
CA ASN A 120 -16.76 2.26 -4.06
C ASN A 120 -16.72 1.09 -5.05
N GLU A 121 -17.06 -0.11 -4.59
CA GLU A 121 -17.11 -1.33 -5.40
C GLU A 121 -18.47 -1.59 -6.06
N THR A 122 -19.47 -0.73 -5.82
CA THR A 122 -20.86 -0.97 -6.26
C THR A 122 -20.95 -1.26 -7.76
N ALA A 123 -20.27 -0.46 -8.59
CA ALA A 123 -20.35 -0.59 -10.05
C ALA A 123 -19.82 -1.95 -10.53
N VAL A 124 -18.67 -2.39 -10.01
CA VAL A 124 -18.05 -3.66 -10.41
C VAL A 124 -18.83 -4.85 -9.83
N THR A 125 -19.31 -4.74 -8.59
CA THR A 125 -20.13 -5.78 -7.94
C THR A 125 -21.44 -6.00 -8.68
N VAL A 126 -22.15 -4.93 -9.03
CA VAL A 126 -23.39 -5.04 -9.80
C VAL A 126 -23.12 -5.64 -11.17
N TYR A 127 -22.09 -5.15 -11.88
CA TYR A 127 -21.78 -5.63 -13.23
C TYR A 127 -21.42 -7.13 -13.26
N LEU A 128 -20.50 -7.57 -12.41
CA LEU A 128 -20.03 -8.96 -12.38
C LEU A 128 -21.08 -9.95 -11.83
N ASN A 129 -22.11 -9.48 -11.13
CA ASN A 129 -23.22 -10.31 -10.67
C ASN A 129 -24.41 -10.39 -11.63
N ARG A 130 -24.41 -9.64 -12.74
CA ARG A 130 -25.48 -9.76 -13.73
C ARG A 130 -25.52 -11.19 -14.32
N PRO A 131 -26.72 -11.81 -14.48
CA PRO A 131 -26.82 -13.17 -15.01
C PRO A 131 -26.24 -13.36 -16.41
N ASP A 132 -26.36 -12.34 -17.27
CA ASP A 132 -25.82 -12.36 -18.63
C ASP A 132 -24.29 -12.24 -18.63
N VAL A 133 -23.72 -11.37 -17.78
CA VAL A 133 -22.26 -11.25 -17.60
C VAL A 133 -21.66 -12.54 -17.04
N ARG A 134 -22.28 -13.12 -16.00
CA ARG A 134 -21.85 -14.41 -15.45
C ARG A 134 -21.88 -15.53 -16.48
N ARG A 135 -22.93 -15.58 -17.31
CA ARG A 135 -23.04 -16.55 -18.41
C ARG A 135 -21.96 -16.33 -19.47
N ALA A 136 -21.71 -15.07 -19.86
CA ALA A 136 -20.69 -14.71 -20.84
C ALA A 136 -19.27 -15.06 -20.36
N LEU A 137 -19.01 -14.95 -19.06
CA LEU A 137 -17.75 -15.34 -18.42
C LEU A 137 -17.67 -16.85 -18.09
N GLY A 138 -18.69 -17.65 -18.41
CA GLY A 138 -18.70 -19.09 -18.14
C GLY A 138 -18.79 -19.46 -16.66
N ILE A 139 -19.31 -18.58 -15.80
CA ILE A 139 -19.40 -18.80 -14.36
C ILE A 139 -20.52 -19.81 -14.06
N PRO A 140 -20.23 -20.93 -13.37
CA PRO A 140 -21.26 -21.90 -12.99
C PRO A 140 -22.38 -21.28 -12.15
N THR A 141 -23.61 -21.75 -12.33
CA THR A 141 -24.75 -21.31 -11.50
C THR A 141 -24.67 -21.81 -10.06
N THR A 142 -23.76 -22.74 -9.76
CA THR A 142 -23.56 -23.33 -8.44
C THR A 142 -22.69 -22.48 -7.50
N VAL A 143 -21.93 -21.51 -8.02
CA VAL A 143 -21.08 -20.64 -7.19
C VAL A 143 -21.82 -19.36 -6.79
N GLY A 144 -21.53 -18.85 -5.59
CA GLY A 144 -22.18 -17.68 -5.02
C GLY A 144 -21.96 -16.37 -5.80
N PRO A 145 -22.53 -15.26 -5.30
CA PRO A 145 -22.30 -13.93 -5.89
C PRO A 145 -20.81 -13.56 -5.84
N TRP A 146 -20.38 -12.80 -6.83
CA TRP A 146 -19.05 -12.19 -6.84
C TRP A 146 -18.99 -11.05 -5.82
N ALA A 147 -17.86 -10.93 -5.12
CA ALA A 147 -17.50 -9.81 -4.28
C ALA A 147 -16.03 -9.46 -4.55
N ILE A 148 -15.65 -8.19 -4.34
CA ILE A 148 -14.27 -7.74 -4.62
C ILE A 148 -13.25 -8.38 -3.66
N CYS A 149 -13.69 -8.67 -2.43
CA CYS A 149 -12.90 -9.28 -1.36
C CYS A 149 -13.74 -10.36 -0.66
N SER A 150 -13.09 -11.40 -0.14
CA SER A 150 -13.73 -12.43 0.65
C SER A 150 -13.34 -12.30 2.12
N ASP A 151 -14.30 -11.93 2.96
CA ASP A 151 -14.09 -11.84 4.41
C ASP A 151 -13.58 -13.14 5.02
N VAL A 152 -14.13 -14.28 4.60
CA VAL A 152 -13.72 -15.59 5.10
C VAL A 152 -12.24 -15.84 4.83
N ILE A 153 -11.77 -15.55 3.61
CA ILE A 153 -10.37 -15.72 3.26
C ILE A 153 -9.51 -14.72 4.03
N SER A 154 -9.89 -13.44 4.05
CA SER A 154 -9.16 -12.41 4.81
C SER A 154 -9.00 -12.77 6.29
N ASN A 155 -10.03 -13.36 6.91
CA ASN A 155 -10.04 -13.78 8.31
C ASN A 155 -9.24 -15.06 8.60
N THR A 156 -9.16 -15.96 7.63
CA THR A 156 -8.54 -17.27 7.83
C THR A 156 -7.12 -17.36 7.29
N TYR A 157 -6.70 -16.38 6.48
CA TYR A 157 -5.38 -16.34 5.89
C TYR A 157 -4.29 -16.14 6.95
N LYS A 158 -3.30 -17.04 6.95
CA LYS A 158 -2.15 -16.96 7.85
C LYS A 158 -0.92 -16.52 7.07
N LYS A 159 -0.52 -15.26 7.24
CA LYS A 159 0.69 -14.72 6.62
C LYS A 159 1.92 -15.51 7.11
N GLN A 160 2.73 -15.96 6.16
CA GLN A 160 3.93 -16.75 6.42
C GLN A 160 5.22 -15.91 6.36
N TYR A 161 5.17 -14.77 5.68
CA TYR A 161 6.33 -13.92 5.42
C TYR A 161 5.94 -12.45 5.60
N GLY A 162 6.68 -11.74 6.45
CA GLY A 162 6.58 -10.28 6.59
C GLY A 162 7.57 -9.53 5.69
N GLU A 163 8.65 -10.18 5.28
CA GLU A 163 9.74 -9.58 4.51
C GLU A 163 9.95 -10.33 3.20
N MET A 164 10.01 -9.58 2.09
CA MET A 164 10.08 -10.15 0.74
C MET A 164 11.49 -10.17 0.13
N ASP A 165 12.51 -9.70 0.85
CA ASP A 165 13.85 -9.47 0.31
C ASP A 165 14.48 -10.75 -0.23
N THR A 166 14.39 -11.86 0.50
CA THR A 166 14.93 -13.15 0.02
C THR A 166 14.29 -13.59 -1.30
N ARG A 167 12.97 -13.39 -1.47
CA ARG A 167 12.26 -13.84 -2.67
C ARG A 167 12.60 -12.96 -3.87
N VAL A 168 12.66 -11.65 -3.65
CA VAL A 168 13.06 -10.69 -4.68
C VAL A 168 14.51 -10.96 -5.11
N LYS A 169 15.46 -11.13 -4.18
CA LYS A 169 16.85 -11.48 -4.50
C LYS A 169 16.95 -12.78 -5.29
N ASN A 170 16.22 -13.81 -4.90
CA ASN A 170 16.20 -15.09 -5.61
C ASN A 170 15.68 -14.93 -7.04
N ALA A 171 14.61 -14.16 -7.25
CA ALA A 171 14.08 -13.89 -8.59
C ALA A 171 15.09 -13.17 -9.47
N LEU A 172 15.76 -12.14 -8.94
CA LEU A 172 16.78 -11.38 -9.66
C LEU A 172 18.01 -12.25 -9.99
N ALA A 173 18.46 -13.10 -9.06
CA ALA A 173 19.57 -14.02 -9.27
C ALA A 173 19.30 -15.07 -10.36
N GLN A 174 18.04 -15.35 -10.68
CA GLN A 174 17.62 -16.20 -11.80
C GLN A 174 17.51 -15.43 -13.13
N GLY A 175 17.96 -14.17 -13.18
CA GLY A 175 17.94 -13.34 -14.38
C GLY A 175 16.59 -12.67 -14.67
N LEU A 176 15.64 -12.68 -13.73
CA LEU A 176 14.40 -11.94 -13.91
C LEU A 176 14.63 -10.45 -13.66
N LYS A 177 14.26 -9.58 -14.62
CA LYS A 177 14.13 -8.15 -14.38
C LYS A 177 12.96 -7.82 -13.45
N GLY A 178 13.14 -6.88 -12.53
CA GLY A 178 12.13 -6.43 -11.58
C GLY A 178 11.78 -4.95 -11.73
N MET A 179 10.54 -4.60 -11.40
CA MET A 179 10.13 -3.21 -11.14
C MET A 179 9.26 -3.17 -9.88
N ILE A 180 9.62 -2.35 -8.90
CA ILE A 180 8.76 -1.97 -7.79
C ILE A 180 8.32 -0.54 -8.08
N TYR A 181 7.01 -0.31 -8.16
CA TYR A 181 6.49 1.03 -8.36
C TYR A 181 5.47 1.40 -7.28
N SER A 182 5.44 2.66 -6.88
CA SER A 182 4.53 3.15 -5.84
C SER A 182 3.93 4.48 -6.23
N GLY A 183 2.62 4.62 -6.11
CA GLY A 183 2.00 5.94 -6.00
C GLY A 183 2.52 6.66 -4.76
N ASP A 184 2.90 7.94 -4.90
CA ASP A 184 3.54 8.71 -3.81
C ASP A 184 2.55 9.29 -2.79
N VAL A 185 1.24 9.11 -2.98
CA VAL A 185 0.19 9.55 -2.05
C VAL A 185 -0.58 8.38 -1.41
N ASP A 186 -0.09 7.15 -1.60
CA ASP A 186 -0.60 5.94 -0.91
C ASP A 186 -0.05 5.86 0.52
N MET A 187 -0.92 5.61 1.50
CA MET A 187 -0.52 5.31 2.88
C MET A 187 -0.48 3.81 3.17
N ALA A 188 -1.27 2.99 2.46
CA ALA A 188 -1.45 1.58 2.75
C ALA A 188 -0.17 0.74 2.51
N CYS A 189 0.52 0.98 1.40
CA CYS A 189 1.82 0.40 1.08
C CYS A 189 2.69 1.52 0.44
N ASN A 190 3.00 2.54 1.24
CA ASN A 190 3.55 3.82 0.80
C ASN A 190 4.90 3.74 0.07
N PHE A 191 5.24 4.79 -0.68
CA PHE A 191 6.46 4.82 -1.50
C PHE A 191 7.77 4.75 -0.69
N LEU A 192 7.79 5.24 0.56
CA LEU A 192 8.98 5.18 1.40
C LEU A 192 9.32 3.73 1.74
N MET A 193 8.34 2.87 2.03
CA MET A 193 8.54 1.44 2.20
C MET A 193 9.17 0.82 0.95
N GLY A 194 8.59 1.06 -0.23
CA GLY A 194 9.12 0.53 -1.50
C GLY A 194 10.55 1.01 -1.79
N GLN A 195 10.85 2.27 -1.46
CA GLN A 195 12.18 2.86 -1.63
C GLN A 195 13.20 2.25 -0.66
N ARG A 196 12.87 2.15 0.64
CA ARG A 196 13.73 1.59 1.69
C ARG A 196 13.99 0.11 1.42
N PHE A 197 12.96 -0.65 1.04
CA PHE A 197 13.09 -2.04 0.63
C PHE A 197 14.02 -2.20 -0.57
N SER A 198 13.83 -1.41 -1.64
CA SER A 198 14.67 -1.50 -2.85
C SER A 198 16.14 -1.22 -2.54
N ARG A 199 16.42 -0.26 -1.67
CA ARG A 199 17.79 0.03 -1.17
C ARG A 199 18.35 -1.12 -0.32
N LYS A 200 17.55 -1.69 0.60
CA LYS A 200 17.92 -2.80 1.50
C LYS A 200 18.32 -4.08 0.75
N LEU A 201 17.88 -4.25 -0.50
CA LEU A 201 18.31 -5.38 -1.33
C LEU A 201 19.82 -5.37 -1.60
N GLY A 202 20.49 -4.22 -1.53
CA GLY A 202 21.94 -4.11 -1.71
C GLY A 202 22.42 -4.34 -3.15
N LEU A 203 21.53 -4.12 -4.12
CA LEU A 203 21.87 -4.19 -5.54
C LEU A 203 22.73 -3.00 -5.93
N LYS A 204 23.59 -3.17 -6.94
CA LYS A 204 24.41 -2.07 -7.47
C LYS A 204 23.51 -1.00 -8.09
N GLU A 205 23.63 0.24 -7.63
CA GLU A 205 22.97 1.38 -8.28
C GLU A 205 23.67 1.67 -9.60
N ILE A 206 22.95 1.47 -10.72
CA ILE A 206 23.43 1.72 -12.07
C ILE A 206 23.28 3.21 -12.43
N ALA A 207 22.21 3.84 -11.94
CA ALA A 207 22.01 5.27 -12.10
C ALA A 207 21.27 5.88 -10.90
N ALA A 208 21.74 7.06 -10.48
CA ALA A 208 21.10 7.90 -9.49
C ALA A 208 19.67 8.26 -9.88
N LYS A 209 18.87 8.61 -8.86
CA LYS A 209 17.45 8.92 -8.99
C LYS A 209 17.21 10.03 -10.01
N LYS A 210 16.33 9.78 -10.98
CA LYS A 210 15.95 10.72 -12.05
C LYS A 210 14.44 10.85 -12.14
N HIS A 211 13.96 11.96 -12.68
CA HIS A 211 12.55 12.08 -13.07
C HIS A 211 12.34 11.51 -14.46
N TYR A 212 11.08 11.18 -14.77
CA TYR A 212 10.62 10.87 -16.11
C TYR A 212 9.38 11.68 -16.46
N THR A 213 9.12 11.85 -17.76
CA THR A 213 8.05 12.72 -18.24
C THR A 213 7.03 11.98 -19.08
N VAL A 214 5.75 12.24 -18.84
CA VAL A 214 4.64 11.72 -19.63
C VAL A 214 3.74 12.90 -19.99
N GLY A 215 3.48 13.08 -21.28
CA GLY A 215 2.66 14.22 -21.76
C GLY A 215 3.24 15.60 -21.41
N GLY A 216 4.57 15.74 -21.39
CA GLY A 216 5.24 17.01 -21.08
C GLY A 216 5.29 17.39 -19.60
N GLN A 217 4.84 16.52 -18.70
CA GLN A 217 4.84 16.73 -17.25
C GLN A 217 5.66 15.64 -16.55
N ILE A 218 6.24 15.96 -15.38
CA ILE A 218 6.89 14.95 -14.55
C ILE A 218 5.84 13.91 -14.14
N GLY A 219 6.03 12.67 -14.59
CA GLY A 219 5.21 11.52 -14.23
C GLY A 219 5.60 10.92 -12.88
N GLY A 220 6.85 11.12 -12.48
CA GLY A 220 7.40 10.63 -11.22
C GLY A 220 8.92 10.54 -11.26
N PHE A 221 9.48 9.68 -10.41
CA PHE A 221 10.93 9.47 -10.30
C PHE A 221 11.28 7.98 -10.35
N TYR A 222 12.50 7.65 -10.73
CA TYR A 222 12.99 6.28 -10.68
C TYR A 222 14.45 6.20 -10.28
N THR A 223 14.82 5.10 -9.62
CA THR A 223 16.20 4.69 -9.38
C THR A 223 16.44 3.37 -10.13
N HIS A 224 17.58 3.27 -10.81
CA HIS A 224 17.95 2.06 -11.57
C HIS A 224 19.03 1.29 -10.81
N TYR A 225 18.67 0.12 -10.32
CA TYR A 225 19.58 -0.86 -9.76
C TYR A 225 19.81 -2.00 -10.76
N ASP A 226 20.90 -2.74 -10.58
CA ASP A 226 21.18 -3.92 -11.40
C ASP A 226 20.04 -4.94 -11.30
N GLY A 227 19.32 -5.13 -12.42
CA GLY A 227 18.15 -6.00 -12.53
C GLY A 227 16.85 -5.47 -11.91
N LEU A 228 16.82 -4.29 -11.27
CA LEU A 228 15.63 -3.76 -10.58
C LEU A 228 15.44 -2.25 -10.78
N HIS A 229 14.22 -1.83 -11.10
CA HIS A 229 13.82 -0.43 -11.03
C HIS A 229 12.94 -0.18 -9.80
N PHE A 230 13.22 0.90 -9.06
CA PHE A 230 12.24 1.48 -8.14
C PHE A 230 11.66 2.75 -8.77
N VAL A 231 10.34 2.86 -8.85
CA VAL A 231 9.64 3.96 -9.53
C VAL A 231 8.57 4.57 -8.63
N THR A 232 8.50 5.89 -8.54
CA THR A 232 7.35 6.59 -7.93
C THR A 232 6.46 7.15 -9.02
N VAL A 233 5.15 7.16 -8.82
CA VAL A 233 4.18 7.80 -9.71
C VAL A 233 3.57 9.00 -9.00
N ARG A 234 3.85 10.19 -9.52
CA ARG A 234 3.51 11.46 -8.88
C ARG A 234 2.00 11.69 -8.85
N GLY A 235 1.48 11.88 -7.64
CA GLY A 235 0.07 12.12 -7.34
C GLY A 235 -0.82 10.90 -7.59
N ALA A 236 -0.26 9.68 -7.57
CA ALA A 236 -1.03 8.45 -7.60
C ALA A 236 -1.10 7.83 -6.20
N GLY A 237 -2.23 7.21 -5.87
CA GLY A 237 -2.41 6.40 -4.69
C GLY A 237 -2.04 4.94 -4.91
N HIS A 238 -2.72 4.05 -4.19
CA HIS A 238 -2.49 2.61 -4.15
C HIS A 238 -2.82 1.95 -5.49
N MET A 239 -3.91 2.38 -6.12
CA MET A 239 -4.35 1.89 -7.43
C MET A 239 -3.80 2.79 -8.54
N VAL A 240 -2.47 2.82 -8.69
CA VAL A 240 -1.76 3.66 -9.66
C VAL A 240 -2.40 3.69 -11.06
N PRO A 241 -2.85 2.56 -11.66
CA PRO A 241 -3.51 2.60 -12.98
C PRO A 241 -4.85 3.33 -12.99
N THR A 242 -5.58 3.35 -11.86
CA THR A 242 -6.83 4.10 -11.70
C THR A 242 -6.54 5.60 -11.64
N ASP A 243 -5.53 6.00 -10.86
CA ASP A 243 -5.28 7.42 -10.58
C ASP A 243 -4.50 8.12 -11.71
N LYS A 244 -3.57 7.40 -12.35
CA LYS A 244 -2.67 7.92 -13.39
C LYS A 244 -2.54 6.95 -14.57
N PRO A 245 -3.62 6.67 -15.33
CA PRO A 245 -3.64 5.64 -16.35
C PRO A 245 -2.57 5.81 -17.44
N ALA A 246 -2.36 7.03 -17.93
CA ALA A 246 -1.32 7.30 -18.94
C ALA A 246 0.10 7.07 -18.41
N VAL A 247 0.35 7.43 -17.15
CA VAL A 247 1.67 7.24 -16.52
C VAL A 247 1.89 5.76 -16.18
N ALA A 248 0.86 5.07 -15.70
CA ALA A 248 0.89 3.64 -15.43
C ALA A 248 1.17 2.84 -16.71
N PHE A 249 0.49 3.17 -17.82
CA PHE A 249 0.75 2.58 -19.12
C PHE A 249 2.21 2.79 -19.54
N HIS A 250 2.70 4.03 -19.42
CA HIS A 250 4.07 4.39 -19.78
C HIS A 250 5.11 3.56 -19.02
N ILE A 251 5.03 3.48 -17.68
CA ILE A 251 6.03 2.74 -16.89
C ILE A 251 5.97 1.23 -17.16
N ILE A 252 4.78 0.66 -17.37
CA ILE A 252 4.62 -0.76 -17.69
C ILE A 252 5.15 -1.06 -19.09
N PHE A 253 4.82 -0.23 -20.07
CA PHE A 253 5.32 -0.35 -21.43
C PHE A 253 6.85 -0.26 -21.46
N SER A 254 7.43 0.74 -20.78
CA SER A 254 8.88 0.89 -20.69
C SER A 254 9.55 -0.29 -20.02
N PHE A 255 8.97 -0.82 -18.95
CA PHE A 255 9.47 -2.03 -18.29
C PHE A 255 9.41 -3.27 -19.18
N LEU A 256 8.31 -3.50 -19.91
CA LEU A 256 8.13 -4.67 -20.75
C LEU A 256 9.13 -4.69 -21.91
N PHE A 257 9.29 -3.55 -22.59
CA PHE A 257 10.06 -3.43 -23.83
C PHE A 257 11.47 -2.84 -23.64
N ASP A 258 11.95 -2.72 -22.40
CA ASP A 258 13.27 -2.19 -22.05
C ASP A 258 13.52 -0.79 -22.65
N GLN A 259 12.46 0.03 -22.68
CA GLN A 259 12.54 1.43 -23.07
C GLN A 259 12.94 2.30 -21.87
N LYS A 260 13.42 3.51 -22.14
CA LYS A 260 13.60 4.51 -21.09
C LYS A 260 12.26 4.89 -20.47
N PHE A 261 12.26 5.16 -19.17
CA PHE A 261 11.19 5.91 -18.53
C PHE A 261 11.24 7.36 -19.00
#